data_AF-A0A2M6X4J4-F1
#
_entry.id   AF-A0A2M6X4J4-F1
#
_cell.length_a   1.000
_cell.length_b   1.000
_cell.length_c   1.000
_cell.angle_alpha   90.00
_cell.angle_beta   90.00
_cell.angle_gamma   90.00
#
_symmetry.space_group_name_H-M   'P 1'
#
loop_
_entity.id
_entity.type
_entity.pdbx_description
1 polymer ?
#
loop_
_entity_poly.entity_id
_entity_poly.type
_entity_poly.pdbx_seq_one_letter_code
_entity_poly.pdbx_strand_id
1 'polypeptide(L)'
;MKPFERMREMSFKFVAFLMAFVLPVLGLADSYYVEKFGSVSTSQEDADSVRELIASSLSSMGESVSPTAKDSAIVVGGKVVKLGASYVITVSKRKGGKVVFGTQMKAARAEELDVVANRLARALVDEQQVAVAQRVDDVTESEASKGTTRTATVNRWSVGFGPYSLRSMGLDETAFGLYLGYNWEVKPQVALNLSYESASGEKESKTSHMGIFALGANYFFNTSDISPFVGAKFGYGSAQNWSLNTFELASSSGFGGGLSAGAHFFRTSRVNLELALSWQFLFTDLKGQRPSTTGIRIGLLF
;
A
#
# COMPACT_ATOMS: atom_id res chain seq x y z
N MET A 1 67.03 -6.64 19.75
CA MET A 1 66.43 -5.34 19.41
C MET A 1 64.92 -5.47 19.55
N LYS A 2 64.31 -4.71 20.46
CA LYS A 2 63.03 -5.03 21.13
C LYS A 2 61.80 -4.59 20.30
N PRO A 3 60.88 -5.52 19.95
CA PRO A 3 59.62 -5.18 19.26
C PRO A 3 58.56 -4.56 20.18
N PHE A 4 58.81 -4.47 21.50
CA PHE A 4 57.84 -3.99 22.48
C PHE A 4 57.78 -2.46 22.65
N GLU A 5 58.78 -1.69 22.22
CA GLU A 5 58.77 -0.22 22.33
C GLU A 5 58.01 0.45 21.17
N ARG A 6 57.92 -0.19 20.01
CA ARG A 6 57.25 0.39 18.82
C ARG A 6 55.72 0.41 18.90
N MET A 7 55.12 -0.37 19.80
CA MET A 7 53.67 -0.47 19.94
C MET A 7 53.08 0.63 20.84
N ARG A 8 53.91 1.27 21.68
CA ARG A 8 53.47 2.32 22.62
C ARG A 8 53.39 3.72 22.00
N GLU A 9 54.17 3.99 20.94
CA GLU A 9 54.08 5.27 20.22
C GLU A 9 52.91 5.33 19.21
N MET A 10 52.48 4.17 18.69
CA MET A 10 51.35 4.12 17.74
C MET A 10 50.00 4.36 18.41
N SER A 11 49.82 3.95 19.68
CA SER A 11 48.55 4.16 20.39
C SER A 11 48.34 5.61 20.81
N PHE A 12 49.42 6.36 21.09
CA PHE A 12 49.29 7.75 21.56
C PHE A 12 48.98 8.73 20.42
N LYS A 13 49.55 8.51 19.22
CA LYS A 13 49.22 9.33 18.03
C LYS A 13 47.83 9.03 17.47
N PHE A 14 47.33 7.80 17.61
CA PHE A 14 45.97 7.45 17.17
C PHE A 14 44.88 7.99 18.11
N VAL A 15 45.13 8.03 19.43
CA VAL A 15 44.21 8.65 20.40
C VAL A 15 44.19 10.18 20.28
N ALA A 16 45.32 10.82 19.98
CA ALA A 16 45.36 12.27 19.73
C ALA A 16 44.68 12.67 18.41
N PHE A 17 44.73 11.82 17.37
CA PHE A 17 44.01 12.05 16.11
C PHE A 17 42.50 11.86 16.25
N LEU A 18 42.05 10.99 17.17
CA LEU A 18 40.62 10.77 17.45
C LEU A 18 40.00 11.91 18.30
N MET A 19 40.78 12.57 19.17
CA MET A 19 40.27 13.72 19.95
C MET A 19 40.19 15.03 19.15
N ALA A 20 40.95 15.19 18.06
CA ALA A 20 40.91 16.41 17.24
C ALA A 20 39.68 16.48 16.30
N PHE A 21 38.93 15.39 16.14
CA PHE A 21 37.74 15.32 15.27
C PHE A 21 36.40 15.35 16.02
N VAL A 22 36.42 15.54 17.35
CA VAL A 22 35.22 15.80 18.16
C VAL A 22 35.26 17.26 18.62
N LEU A 23 35.42 18.19 17.69
CA LEU A 23 34.82 19.50 17.88
C LEU A 23 33.32 19.28 17.64
N PRO A 24 32.45 19.38 18.66
CA PRO A 24 31.04 19.53 18.38
C PRO A 24 30.95 20.75 17.48
N VAL A 25 30.57 20.54 16.21
CA VAL A 25 30.02 21.63 15.42
C VAL A 25 28.86 22.12 16.28
N LEU A 26 29.07 23.24 16.96
CA LEU A 26 28.01 24.02 17.56
C LEU A 26 27.18 24.47 16.37
N GLY A 27 26.33 23.56 15.89
CA GLY A 27 25.25 23.89 14.98
C GLY A 27 24.44 24.90 15.74
N LEU A 28 24.61 26.17 15.37
CA LEU A 28 23.69 27.21 15.78
C LEU A 28 22.33 26.69 15.31
N ALA A 29 21.46 26.34 16.26
CA ALA A 29 20.10 25.94 15.94
C ALA A 29 19.50 27.05 15.09
N ASP A 30 19.07 26.73 13.87
CA ASP A 30 18.44 27.71 12.99
C ASP A 30 17.22 28.28 13.72
N SER A 31 17.19 29.59 13.94
CA SER A 31 16.06 30.25 14.59
C SER A 31 14.91 30.42 13.61
N TYR A 32 13.70 30.15 14.09
CA TYR A 32 12.44 30.24 13.36
C TYR A 32 11.72 31.54 13.69
N TYR A 33 11.14 32.21 12.71
CA TYR A 33 10.18 33.29 12.90
C TYR A 33 8.84 32.88 12.28
N VAL A 34 7.76 32.93 13.04
CA VAL A 34 6.42 32.59 12.54
C VAL A 34 5.68 33.88 12.17
N GLU A 35 5.51 34.11 10.87
CA GLU A 35 4.87 35.32 10.36
C GLU A 35 3.35 35.31 10.61
N LYS A 36 2.69 36.45 10.42
CA LYS A 36 1.23 36.54 10.54
C LYS A 36 0.53 35.68 9.50
N PHE A 37 -0.37 34.81 9.93
CA PHE A 37 -1.10 33.92 9.02
C PHE A 37 -2.23 34.67 8.31
N GLY A 38 -2.38 34.39 7.02
CA GLY A 38 -3.52 34.88 6.25
C GLY A 38 -4.81 34.14 6.63
N SER A 39 -5.94 34.84 6.60
CA SER A 39 -7.26 34.26 6.82
C SER A 39 -8.07 34.30 5.53
N VAL A 40 -8.78 33.22 5.20
CA VAL A 40 -9.80 33.19 4.15
C VAL A 40 -11.05 32.49 4.68
N SER A 41 -12.18 33.18 4.59
CA SER A 41 -13.48 32.71 5.10
C SER A 41 -13.47 32.40 6.61
N THR A 42 -12.51 32.93 7.36
CA THR A 42 -12.34 32.77 8.80
C THR A 42 -11.96 34.11 9.45
N SER A 43 -12.11 34.23 10.77
CA SER A 43 -11.67 35.43 11.51
C SER A 43 -10.14 35.52 11.52
N GLN A 44 -9.60 36.73 11.67
CA GLN A 44 -8.15 36.90 11.88
C GLN A 44 -7.70 36.31 13.23
N GLU A 45 -8.57 36.33 14.23
CA GLU A 45 -8.34 35.74 15.55
C GLU A 45 -8.11 34.22 15.48
N ASP A 46 -8.88 33.50 14.66
CA ASP A 46 -8.68 32.06 14.41
C ASP A 46 -7.30 31.83 13.76
N ALA A 47 -6.92 32.66 12.79
CA ALA A 47 -5.63 32.55 12.12
C ALA A 47 -4.45 32.88 13.06
N ASP A 48 -4.61 33.87 13.94
CA ASP A 48 -3.61 34.25 14.94
C ASP A 48 -3.49 33.15 16.01
N SER A 49 -4.58 32.48 16.37
CA SER A 49 -4.58 31.32 17.27
C SER A 49 -3.79 30.15 16.68
N VAL A 50 -4.01 29.82 15.40
CA VAL A 50 -3.24 28.77 14.70
C VAL A 50 -1.75 29.12 14.61
N ARG A 51 -1.42 30.40 14.38
CA ARG A 51 -0.04 30.88 14.39
C ARG A 51 0.64 30.63 15.74
N GLU A 52 -0.03 30.99 16.83
CA GLU A 52 0.49 30.78 18.19
C GLU A 52 0.65 29.30 18.52
N LEU A 53 -0.30 28.45 18.11
CA LEU A 53 -0.18 27.00 18.28
C LEU A 53 1.05 26.45 17.54
N ILE A 54 1.32 26.89 16.31
CA ILE A 54 2.52 26.46 15.56
C ILE A 54 3.80 26.98 16.21
N ALA A 55 3.84 28.24 16.64
CA ALA A 55 5.00 28.81 17.33
C ALA A 55 5.31 28.07 18.65
N SER A 56 4.28 27.77 19.42
CA SER A 56 4.36 26.96 20.64
C SER A 56 4.86 25.54 20.35
N SER A 57 4.35 24.92 19.28
CA SER A 57 4.75 23.57 18.84
C SER A 57 6.23 23.53 18.41
N LEU A 58 6.72 24.53 17.67
CA LEU A 58 8.14 24.62 17.31
C LEU A 58 9.01 24.77 18.56
N SER A 59 8.60 25.63 19.48
CA SER A 59 9.32 25.85 20.75
C SER A 59 9.37 24.57 21.60
N SER A 60 8.28 23.80 21.68
CA SER A 60 8.23 22.54 22.44
C SER A 60 9.09 21.43 21.83
N MET A 61 9.35 21.50 20.52
CA MET A 61 10.30 20.63 19.82
C MET A 61 11.78 21.01 20.03
N GLY A 62 12.06 22.09 20.77
CA GLY A 62 13.41 22.59 21.04
C GLY A 62 13.94 23.56 19.98
N GLU A 63 13.09 23.99 19.04
CA GLU A 63 13.46 25.01 18.06
C GLU A 63 13.42 26.41 18.68
N SER A 64 14.39 27.25 18.34
CA SER A 64 14.42 28.64 18.84
C SER A 64 13.46 29.51 18.02
N VAL A 65 12.38 29.99 18.64
CA VAL A 65 11.43 30.90 17.97
C VAL A 65 11.76 32.37 18.28
N SER A 66 12.17 33.10 17.26
CA SER A 66 12.47 34.53 17.31
C SER A 66 11.20 35.38 17.19
N PRO A 67 11.11 36.53 17.89
CA PRO A 67 10.03 37.49 17.72
C PRO A 67 10.14 38.35 16.46
N THR A 68 11.30 38.35 15.77
CA THR A 68 11.50 39.15 14.54
C THR A 68 12.12 38.34 13.41
N ALA A 69 11.69 38.66 12.18
CA ALA A 69 12.20 38.04 10.97
C ALA A 69 13.69 38.33 10.69
N LYS A 70 14.24 39.41 11.27
CA LYS A 70 15.64 39.80 11.05
C LYS A 70 16.61 38.90 11.80
N ASP A 71 16.17 38.35 12.93
CA ASP A 71 16.98 37.51 13.82
C ASP A 71 16.74 36.02 13.56
N SER A 72 15.98 35.68 12.52
CA SER A 72 15.64 34.31 12.13
C SER A 72 16.30 33.87 10.83
N ALA A 73 16.89 32.68 10.82
CA ALA A 73 17.37 32.05 9.59
C ALA A 73 16.20 31.50 8.73
N ILE A 74 15.11 31.10 9.40
CA ILE A 74 13.95 30.45 8.78
C ILE A 74 12.69 31.26 9.10
N VAL A 75 11.87 31.53 8.07
CA VAL A 75 10.56 32.17 8.20
C VAL A 75 9.46 31.16 7.89
N VAL A 76 8.52 30.99 8.82
CA VAL A 76 7.34 30.15 8.68
C VAL A 76 6.15 31.02 8.31
N GLY A 77 5.60 30.74 7.13
CA GLY A 77 4.40 31.38 6.60
C GLY A 77 3.19 30.47 6.61
N GLY A 78 2.00 31.03 6.66
CA GLY A 78 0.80 30.20 6.61
C GLY A 78 -0.49 30.93 6.27
N LYS A 79 -1.51 30.11 6.00
CA LYS A 79 -2.86 30.55 5.69
C LYS A 79 -3.86 29.56 6.29
N VAL A 80 -4.94 30.11 6.85
CA VAL A 80 -6.06 29.34 7.40
C VAL A 80 -7.30 29.60 6.56
N VAL A 81 -7.95 28.54 6.11
CA VAL A 81 -9.20 28.57 5.34
C VAL A 81 -10.28 27.82 6.11
N LYS A 82 -11.40 28.46 6.41
CA LYS A 82 -12.54 27.78 7.04
C LYS A 82 -13.55 27.34 5.98
N LEU A 83 -13.93 26.06 6.04
CA LEU A 83 -14.86 25.38 5.14
C LEU A 83 -15.97 24.73 5.99
N GLY A 84 -17.04 25.49 6.23
CA GLY A 84 -18.12 25.09 7.14
C GLY A 84 -17.60 24.99 8.58
N ALA A 85 -17.70 23.80 9.18
CA ALA A 85 -17.14 23.51 10.51
C ALA A 85 -15.62 23.20 10.48
N SER A 86 -15.07 22.88 9.31
CA SER A 86 -13.69 22.43 9.16
C SER A 86 -12.72 23.56 8.82
N TYR A 87 -11.44 23.34 9.12
CA TYR A 87 -10.35 24.27 8.83
C TYR A 87 -9.31 23.58 7.95
N VAL A 88 -8.78 24.29 6.96
CA VAL A 88 -7.63 23.86 6.16
C VAL A 88 -6.51 24.84 6.45
N ILE A 89 -5.41 24.30 6.99
CA ILE A 89 -4.23 25.07 7.37
C ILE A 89 -3.13 24.72 6.39
N THR A 90 -2.58 25.73 5.72
CA THR A 90 -1.41 25.61 4.86
C THR A 90 -0.25 26.32 5.52
N VAL A 91 0.91 25.67 5.57
CA VAL A 91 2.14 26.24 6.12
C VAL A 91 3.28 26.10 5.11
N SER A 92 4.24 27.01 5.18
CA SER A 92 5.40 27.05 4.30
C SER A 92 6.64 27.48 5.08
N LYS A 93 7.76 26.83 4.81
CA LYS A 93 9.10 27.15 5.32
C LYS A 93 9.84 27.95 4.27
N ARG A 94 10.34 29.13 4.62
CA ARG A 94 11.18 29.97 3.74
C ARG A 94 12.57 30.15 4.33
N LYS A 95 13.61 30.02 3.50
CA LYS A 95 15.02 30.30 3.85
C LYS A 95 15.60 31.23 2.80
N GLY A 96 16.12 32.39 3.23
CA GLY A 96 16.61 33.43 2.31
C GLY A 96 15.56 33.93 1.31
N GLY A 97 14.29 34.03 1.75
CA GLY A 97 13.17 34.52 0.91
C GLY A 97 12.59 33.50 -0.08
N LYS A 98 13.19 32.31 -0.24
CA LYS A 98 12.66 31.23 -1.08
C LYS A 98 11.89 30.22 -0.24
N VAL A 99 10.77 29.75 -0.75
CA VAL A 99 10.02 28.63 -0.15
C VAL A 99 10.81 27.34 -0.37
N VAL A 100 11.24 26.71 0.72
CA VAL A 100 12.01 25.45 0.70
C VAL A 100 11.06 24.26 0.89
N PHE A 101 10.01 24.43 1.68
CA PHE A 101 9.04 23.37 1.96
C PHE A 101 7.65 23.97 2.20
N GLY A 102 6.61 23.19 1.92
CA GLY A 102 5.23 23.58 2.20
C GLY A 102 4.33 22.37 2.31
N THR A 103 3.35 22.44 3.21
CA THR A 103 2.40 21.37 3.46
C THR A 103 1.06 21.93 3.92
N GLN A 104 0.03 21.10 3.92
CA GLN A 104 -1.29 21.46 4.40
C GLN A 104 -1.94 20.31 5.14
N MET A 105 -2.84 20.64 6.06
CA MET A 105 -3.64 19.67 6.79
C MET A 105 -5.03 20.21 7.08
N LYS A 106 -6.02 19.32 7.12
CA LYS A 106 -7.40 19.64 7.43
C LYS A 106 -7.72 19.24 8.87
N ALA A 107 -8.24 20.17 9.65
CA ALA A 107 -8.91 19.92 10.93
C ALA A 107 -10.42 19.84 10.69
N ALA A 108 -11.10 18.83 11.23
CA ALA A 108 -12.54 18.68 11.12
C ALA A 108 -13.29 19.77 11.91
N ARG A 109 -12.71 20.23 13.01
CA ARG A 109 -13.26 21.22 13.95
C ARG A 109 -12.15 21.96 14.70
N ALA A 110 -12.50 23.01 15.45
CA ALA A 110 -11.55 23.87 16.15
C ALA A 110 -10.76 23.13 17.24
N GLU A 111 -11.36 22.10 17.85
CA GLU A 111 -10.75 21.28 18.89
C GLU A 111 -9.59 20.42 18.40
N GLU A 112 -9.39 20.27 17.08
CA GLU A 112 -8.26 19.53 16.51
C GLU A 112 -7.09 20.45 16.09
N LEU A 113 -7.22 21.77 16.26
CA LEU A 113 -6.23 22.72 15.78
C LEU A 113 -4.87 22.56 16.47
N ASP A 114 -4.86 22.12 17.73
CA ASP A 114 -3.64 21.83 18.50
C ASP A 114 -2.87 20.62 17.92
N VAL A 115 -3.57 19.50 17.67
CA VAL A 115 -3.01 18.30 17.05
C VAL A 115 -2.52 18.59 15.64
N VAL A 116 -3.32 19.32 14.86
CA VAL A 116 -2.96 19.71 13.49
C VAL A 116 -1.76 20.66 13.47
N ALA A 117 -1.71 21.66 14.37
CA ALA A 117 -0.59 22.57 14.48
C ALA A 117 0.72 21.85 14.86
N ASN A 118 0.67 20.94 15.84
CA ASN A 118 1.83 20.12 16.24
C ASN A 118 2.38 19.29 15.07
N ARG A 119 1.50 18.64 14.29
CA ARG A 119 1.92 17.85 13.12
C ARG A 119 2.46 18.70 11.98
N LEU A 120 1.86 19.86 11.74
CA LEU A 120 2.35 20.81 10.73
C LEU A 120 3.72 21.39 11.13
N ALA A 121 3.92 21.72 12.41
CA ALA A 121 5.22 22.16 12.93
C ALA A 121 6.29 21.09 12.74
N ARG A 122 5.98 19.83 13.09
CA ARG A 122 6.90 18.71 12.88
C ARG A 122 7.23 18.47 11.42
N ALA A 123 6.23 18.51 10.54
CA ALA A 123 6.42 18.40 9.10
C ALA A 123 7.31 19.52 8.53
N LEU A 124 7.25 20.74 9.09
CA LEU A 124 8.12 21.85 8.72
C LEU A 124 9.57 21.66 9.17
N VAL A 125 9.78 21.12 10.38
CA VAL A 125 11.11 20.84 10.93
C VAL A 125 11.78 19.72 10.13
N ASP A 126 11.08 18.60 9.96
CA ASP A 126 11.60 17.40 9.32
C ASP A 126 11.61 17.48 7.78
N GLU A 127 10.96 18.49 7.20
CA GLU A 127 10.75 18.67 5.75
C GLU A 127 10.07 17.45 5.10
N GLN A 128 9.13 16.84 5.81
CA GLN A 128 8.39 15.65 5.39
C GLN A 128 6.89 15.93 5.22
N GLN A 129 6.25 15.22 4.31
CA GLN A 129 4.80 15.32 4.15
C GLN A 129 4.06 14.87 5.42
N VAL A 130 2.98 15.57 5.76
CA VAL A 130 2.15 15.33 6.97
C VAL A 130 1.61 13.90 7.06
N ALA A 131 1.43 13.24 5.91
CA ALA A 131 1.01 11.84 5.83
C ALA A 131 2.07 10.86 6.39
N VAL A 132 3.36 11.22 6.34
CA VAL A 132 4.48 10.40 6.82
C VAL A 132 4.79 10.70 8.30
N ALA A 133 4.55 11.93 8.75
CA ALA A 133 4.79 12.38 10.13
C ALA A 133 3.72 11.91 11.16
N GLN A 134 2.92 10.89 10.85
CA GLN A 134 1.90 10.34 11.74
C GLN A 134 2.54 9.64 12.96
N ARG A 135 2.08 9.98 14.16
CA ARG A 135 2.37 9.24 15.41
C ARG A 135 1.07 8.75 16.02
N VAL A 136 1.16 7.71 16.84
CA VAL A 136 0.01 7.04 17.48
C VAL A 136 -0.79 8.02 18.34
N ASP A 137 -0.15 9.02 18.92
CA ASP A 137 -0.78 10.00 19.82
C ASP A 137 -1.37 11.22 19.08
N ASP A 138 -1.11 11.38 17.78
CA ASP A 138 -1.47 12.56 16.99
C ASP A 138 -2.54 12.25 15.91
N VAL A 139 -3.54 11.44 16.25
CA VAL A 139 -4.61 11.02 15.31
C VAL A 139 -5.81 11.96 15.42
N THR A 140 -6.14 12.66 14.33
CA THR A 140 -7.36 13.50 14.27
C THR A 140 -8.62 12.64 14.29
N GLU A 141 -9.77 13.18 14.68
CA GLU A 141 -11.06 12.49 14.63
C GLU A 141 -11.43 12.10 13.19
N SER A 142 -11.02 12.90 12.20
CA SER A 142 -11.17 12.54 10.78
C SER A 142 -10.35 11.30 10.37
N GLU A 143 -9.22 11.05 11.04
CA GLU A 143 -8.39 9.86 10.85
C GLU A 143 -8.86 8.68 11.72
N ALA A 144 -9.26 8.94 12.97
CA ALA A 144 -9.85 7.94 13.86
C ALA A 144 -11.19 7.41 13.31
N SER A 145 -12.00 8.29 12.73
CA SER A 145 -13.20 7.91 11.99
C SER A 145 -12.86 7.10 10.74
N LYS A 146 -11.79 7.40 9.98
CA LYS A 146 -11.33 6.52 8.88
C LYS A 146 -10.86 5.15 9.34
N GLY A 147 -10.29 5.04 10.55
CA GLY A 147 -9.93 3.76 11.17
C GLY A 147 -11.13 2.94 11.63
N THR A 148 -12.27 3.59 11.93
CA THR A 148 -13.49 2.95 12.44
C THR A 148 -14.65 2.89 11.42
N THR A 149 -14.61 3.69 10.36
CA THR A 149 -15.56 3.63 9.25
C THR A 149 -15.12 2.54 8.29
N ARG A 150 -15.99 1.53 8.15
CA ARG A 150 -15.85 0.45 7.18
C ARG A 150 -15.64 1.06 5.80
N THR A 151 -14.43 0.93 5.24
CA THR A 151 -14.19 1.29 3.83
C THR A 151 -15.16 0.45 3.00
N ALA A 152 -16.00 1.10 2.18
CA ALA A 152 -16.97 0.41 1.35
C ALA A 152 -16.21 -0.52 0.40
N THR A 153 -16.29 -1.83 0.63
CA THR A 153 -15.67 -2.83 -0.24
C THR A 153 -16.50 -2.91 -1.51
N VAL A 154 -15.85 -2.70 -2.66
CA VAL A 154 -16.51 -2.96 -3.95
C VAL A 154 -16.61 -4.47 -4.10
N ASN A 155 -17.82 -4.99 -4.25
CA ASN A 155 -18.08 -6.39 -4.49
C ASN A 155 -18.56 -6.62 -5.92
N ARG A 156 -18.06 -7.67 -6.57
CA ARG A 156 -18.40 -8.00 -7.96
C ARG A 156 -18.48 -9.49 -8.18
N TRP A 157 -19.51 -9.94 -8.90
CA TRP A 157 -19.51 -11.26 -9.51
C TRP A 157 -18.53 -11.27 -10.68
N SER A 158 -17.97 -12.43 -10.97
CA SER A 158 -17.08 -12.64 -12.11
C SER A 158 -17.40 -13.95 -12.80
N VAL A 159 -17.49 -13.91 -14.12
CA VAL A 159 -17.68 -15.09 -14.97
C VAL A 159 -16.62 -15.06 -16.05
N GLY A 160 -15.95 -16.17 -16.31
CA GLY A 160 -14.95 -16.26 -17.37
C GLY A 160 -14.84 -17.64 -17.98
N PHE A 161 -14.19 -17.68 -19.14
CA PHE A 161 -13.94 -18.91 -19.88
C PHE A 161 -12.66 -18.79 -20.70
N GLY A 162 -12.17 -19.91 -21.23
CA GLY A 162 -11.05 -19.90 -22.17
C GLY A 162 -10.37 -21.27 -22.33
N PRO A 163 -9.30 -21.34 -23.13
CA PRO A 163 -8.57 -22.57 -23.37
C PRO A 163 -7.67 -22.94 -22.18
N TYR A 164 -7.70 -24.22 -21.79
CA TYR A 164 -6.84 -24.80 -20.76
C TYR A 164 -6.08 -26.00 -21.31
N SER A 165 -4.95 -26.34 -20.71
CA SER A 165 -4.25 -27.60 -20.86
C SER A 165 -4.36 -28.34 -19.54
N LEU A 166 -4.80 -29.60 -19.59
CA LEU A 166 -4.79 -30.49 -18.43
C LEU A 166 -3.49 -31.29 -18.48
N ARG A 167 -2.81 -31.42 -17.36
CA ARG A 167 -1.59 -32.22 -17.22
C ARG A 167 -1.80 -33.28 -16.15
N SER A 168 -1.16 -34.43 -16.35
CA SER A 168 -1.28 -35.58 -15.44
C SER A 168 -2.71 -36.13 -15.34
N MET A 169 -3.51 -35.94 -16.39
CA MET A 169 -4.90 -36.38 -16.46
C MET A 169 -5.18 -37.25 -17.68
N GLY A 170 -4.15 -37.67 -18.42
CA GLY A 170 -4.30 -38.57 -19.57
C GLY A 170 -4.90 -37.92 -20.83
N LEU A 171 -4.93 -36.59 -20.87
CA LEU A 171 -5.24 -35.77 -22.05
C LEU A 171 -4.10 -34.79 -22.28
N ASP A 172 -3.53 -34.79 -23.48
CA ASP A 172 -2.49 -33.83 -23.92
C ASP A 172 -3.07 -32.72 -24.82
N GLU A 173 -4.39 -32.55 -24.84
CA GLU A 173 -5.10 -31.61 -25.71
C GLU A 173 -5.66 -30.39 -24.98
N THR A 174 -6.05 -29.40 -25.78
CA THR A 174 -6.74 -28.21 -25.31
C THR A 174 -8.12 -28.57 -24.79
N ALA A 175 -8.42 -28.08 -23.61
CA ALA A 175 -9.70 -28.18 -22.93
C ALA A 175 -10.37 -26.83 -22.85
N PHE A 176 -11.67 -26.87 -22.54
CA PHE A 176 -12.44 -25.70 -22.25
C PHE A 176 -12.51 -25.47 -20.74
N GLY A 177 -12.21 -24.25 -20.30
CA GLY A 177 -12.30 -23.86 -18.90
C GLY A 177 -13.43 -22.89 -18.62
N LEU A 178 -14.00 -23.01 -17.43
CA LEU A 178 -15.01 -22.14 -16.86
C LEU A 178 -14.51 -21.57 -15.53
N TYR A 179 -14.88 -20.33 -15.27
CA TYR A 179 -14.57 -19.62 -14.04
C TYR A 179 -15.80 -18.88 -13.55
N LEU A 180 -16.11 -19.06 -12.27
CA LEU A 180 -17.11 -18.30 -11.53
C LEU A 180 -16.44 -17.76 -10.28
N GLY A 181 -16.71 -16.51 -9.92
CA GLY A 181 -16.14 -15.94 -8.72
C GLY A 181 -16.94 -14.79 -8.16
N TYR A 182 -16.68 -14.50 -6.90
CA TYR A 182 -17.19 -13.33 -6.20
C TYR A 182 -16.00 -12.63 -5.55
N ASN A 183 -15.81 -11.35 -5.88
CA ASN A 183 -14.62 -10.58 -5.55
C ASN A 183 -14.99 -9.49 -4.55
N TRP A 184 -14.12 -9.27 -3.56
CA TRP A 184 -14.20 -8.19 -2.59
C TRP A 184 -12.93 -7.33 -2.69
N GLU A 185 -13.03 -6.12 -3.22
CA GLU A 185 -11.93 -5.16 -3.18
C GLU A 185 -11.81 -4.57 -1.78
N VAL A 186 -10.86 -5.09 -1.00
CA VAL A 186 -10.59 -4.65 0.37
C VAL A 186 -9.69 -3.41 0.42
N LYS A 187 -8.83 -3.24 -0.60
CA LYS A 187 -7.97 -2.08 -0.82
C LYS A 187 -7.83 -1.82 -2.33
N PRO A 188 -7.41 -0.62 -2.77
CA PRO A 188 -7.18 -0.35 -4.18
C PRO A 188 -6.19 -1.31 -4.86
N GLN A 189 -5.28 -1.93 -4.10
CA GLN A 189 -4.30 -2.89 -4.61
C GLN A 189 -4.63 -4.35 -4.26
N VAL A 190 -5.67 -4.63 -3.47
CA VAL A 190 -5.95 -5.99 -2.97
C VAL A 190 -7.42 -6.34 -3.09
N ALA A 191 -7.71 -7.43 -3.77
CA ALA A 191 -9.03 -8.05 -3.78
C ALA A 191 -8.96 -9.47 -3.20
N LEU A 192 -9.91 -9.81 -2.33
CA LEU A 192 -10.17 -11.19 -1.95
C LEU A 192 -11.18 -11.79 -2.92
N ASN A 193 -11.11 -13.09 -3.19
CA ASN A 193 -12.09 -13.76 -4.04
C ASN A 193 -12.47 -15.14 -3.52
N LEU A 194 -13.74 -15.49 -3.72
CA LEU A 194 -14.26 -16.84 -3.61
C LEU A 194 -14.57 -17.30 -5.02
N SER A 195 -13.97 -18.41 -5.47
CA SER A 195 -14.07 -18.82 -6.87
C SER A 195 -14.26 -20.32 -7.05
N TYR A 196 -14.85 -20.68 -8.17
CA TYR A 196 -14.86 -22.01 -8.74
C TYR A 196 -14.25 -21.94 -10.14
N GLU A 197 -13.20 -22.73 -10.37
CA GLU A 197 -12.54 -22.81 -11.67
C GLU A 197 -12.44 -24.26 -12.11
N SER A 198 -12.95 -24.56 -13.30
CA SER A 198 -12.94 -25.89 -13.87
C SER A 198 -12.40 -25.92 -15.28
N ALA A 199 -11.85 -27.06 -15.69
CA ALA A 199 -11.46 -27.35 -17.05
C ALA A 199 -11.92 -28.76 -17.43
N SER A 200 -12.51 -28.88 -18.62
CA SER A 200 -12.99 -30.14 -19.18
C SER A 200 -12.48 -30.31 -20.60
N GLY A 201 -11.88 -31.47 -20.88
CA GLY A 201 -11.42 -31.85 -22.20
C GLY A 201 -11.92 -33.25 -22.57
N GLU A 202 -12.02 -33.49 -23.86
CA GLU A 202 -12.34 -34.80 -24.43
C GLU A 202 -11.42 -35.07 -25.61
N LYS A 203 -10.87 -36.27 -25.67
CA LYS A 203 -10.12 -36.77 -26.82
C LYS A 203 -10.47 -38.23 -27.06
N GLU A 204 -10.92 -38.54 -28.27
CA GLU A 204 -11.34 -39.87 -28.71
C GLU A 204 -12.40 -40.48 -27.79
N SER A 205 -11.98 -41.29 -26.82
CA SER A 205 -12.81 -42.02 -25.87
C SER A 205 -12.41 -41.74 -24.43
N LYS A 206 -11.72 -40.62 -24.18
CA LYS A 206 -11.27 -40.17 -22.87
C LYS A 206 -11.82 -38.78 -22.57
N THR A 207 -12.47 -38.64 -21.43
CA THR A 207 -12.94 -37.36 -20.90
C THR A 207 -12.19 -37.07 -19.62
N SER A 208 -11.63 -35.87 -19.46
CA SER A 208 -11.01 -35.45 -18.20
C SER A 208 -11.57 -34.13 -17.75
N HIS A 209 -11.79 -34.04 -16.44
CA HIS A 209 -12.37 -32.89 -15.78
C HIS A 209 -11.58 -32.58 -14.52
N MET A 210 -11.25 -31.31 -14.29
CA MET A 210 -10.72 -30.85 -13.02
C MET A 210 -11.42 -29.57 -12.60
N GLY A 211 -11.83 -29.49 -11.34
CA GLY A 211 -12.47 -28.31 -10.76
C GLY A 211 -11.94 -28.02 -9.36
N ILE A 212 -11.75 -26.75 -9.03
CA ILE A 212 -11.37 -26.28 -7.69
C ILE A 212 -12.30 -25.17 -7.24
N PHE A 213 -12.88 -25.33 -6.06
CA PHE A 213 -13.52 -24.27 -5.29
C PHE A 213 -12.52 -23.70 -4.27
N ALA A 214 -12.20 -22.42 -4.36
CA ALA A 214 -11.10 -21.81 -3.61
C ALA A 214 -11.40 -20.41 -3.08
N LEU A 215 -10.74 -20.09 -1.97
CA LEU A 215 -10.54 -18.71 -1.53
C LEU A 215 -9.20 -18.23 -2.05
N GLY A 216 -9.16 -17.00 -2.57
CA GLY A 216 -7.95 -16.41 -3.12
C GLY A 216 -7.82 -14.92 -2.84
N ALA A 217 -6.67 -14.39 -3.24
CA ALA A 217 -6.39 -12.97 -3.21
C ALA A 217 -5.66 -12.56 -4.50
N ASN A 218 -6.00 -11.38 -5.02
CA ASN A 218 -5.34 -10.74 -6.13
C ASN A 218 -4.66 -9.45 -5.64
N TYR A 219 -3.39 -9.27 -6.01
CA TYR A 219 -2.63 -8.05 -5.81
C TYR A 219 -2.49 -7.31 -7.15
N PHE A 220 -2.96 -6.07 -7.19
CA PHE A 220 -2.87 -5.19 -8.36
C PHE A 220 -1.65 -4.28 -8.24
N PHE A 221 -0.86 -4.18 -9.30
CA PHE A 221 0.35 -3.36 -9.32
C PHE A 221 0.06 -1.86 -9.40
N ASN A 222 -1.14 -1.48 -9.88
CA ASN A 222 -1.58 -0.11 -9.94
C ASN A 222 -3.11 0.00 -9.71
N THR A 223 -3.60 1.24 -9.70
CA THR A 223 -5.03 1.56 -9.49
C THR A 223 -5.66 2.22 -10.73
N SER A 224 -5.05 2.08 -11.91
CA SER A 224 -5.55 2.66 -13.16
C SER A 224 -6.56 1.75 -13.85
N ASP A 225 -7.20 2.25 -14.92
CA ASP A 225 -8.18 1.48 -15.71
C ASP A 225 -7.63 0.17 -16.26
N ILE A 226 -6.34 0.15 -16.59
CA ILE A 226 -5.59 -1.07 -16.90
C ILE A 226 -4.77 -1.40 -15.66
N SER A 227 -5.19 -2.44 -14.94
CA SER A 227 -4.57 -2.88 -13.69
C SER A 227 -4.00 -4.29 -13.84
N PRO A 228 -2.69 -4.43 -14.12
CA PRO A 228 -1.99 -5.70 -14.03
C PRO A 228 -2.09 -6.28 -12.61
N PHE A 229 -2.18 -7.60 -12.50
CA PHE A 229 -2.31 -8.28 -11.21
C PHE A 229 -1.59 -9.64 -11.18
N VAL A 230 -1.30 -10.08 -9.96
CA VAL A 230 -0.96 -11.47 -9.62
C VAL A 230 -1.89 -11.96 -8.53
N GLY A 231 -2.24 -13.24 -8.56
CA GLY A 231 -3.15 -13.84 -7.59
C GLY A 231 -2.70 -15.22 -7.15
N ALA A 232 -3.16 -15.59 -5.96
CA ALA A 232 -3.00 -16.93 -5.41
C ALA A 232 -4.32 -17.39 -4.80
N LYS A 233 -4.60 -18.69 -4.90
CA LYS A 233 -5.81 -19.32 -4.37
C LYS A 233 -5.49 -20.65 -3.69
N PHE A 234 -6.28 -21.00 -2.68
CA PHE A 234 -6.23 -22.27 -1.98
C PHE A 234 -7.65 -22.77 -1.76
N GLY A 235 -7.87 -24.07 -1.99
CA GLY A 235 -9.23 -24.59 -1.99
C GLY A 235 -9.31 -26.11 -2.01
N TYR A 236 -10.53 -26.59 -2.20
CA TYR A 236 -10.83 -28.01 -2.34
C TYR A 236 -11.33 -28.27 -3.75
N GLY A 237 -10.90 -29.36 -4.35
CA GLY A 237 -11.27 -29.70 -5.72
C GLY A 237 -11.27 -31.19 -6.01
N SER A 238 -11.62 -31.51 -7.24
CA SER A 238 -11.61 -32.86 -7.77
C SER A 238 -11.05 -32.89 -9.17
N ALA A 239 -10.44 -34.02 -9.51
CA ALA A 239 -9.95 -34.38 -10.82
C ALA A 239 -10.52 -35.74 -11.19
N GLN A 240 -11.03 -35.88 -12.41
CA GLN A 240 -11.62 -37.09 -12.94
C GLN A 240 -11.04 -37.36 -14.33
N ASN A 241 -10.76 -38.62 -14.61
CA ASN A 241 -10.43 -39.13 -15.94
C ASN A 241 -11.28 -40.38 -16.17
N TRP A 242 -12.12 -40.32 -17.19
CA TRP A 242 -12.97 -41.41 -17.64
C TRP A 242 -12.53 -41.89 -19.01
N SER A 243 -12.34 -43.20 -19.18
CA SER A 243 -12.08 -43.83 -20.47
C SER A 243 -13.21 -44.80 -20.85
N LEU A 244 -13.91 -44.52 -21.95
CA LEU A 244 -14.98 -45.38 -22.49
C LEU A 244 -14.45 -46.73 -22.99
N ASN A 245 -13.22 -46.78 -23.51
CA ASN A 245 -12.62 -48.02 -24.05
C ASN A 245 -12.33 -49.07 -22.96
N THR A 246 -12.05 -48.61 -21.74
CA THR A 246 -11.70 -49.49 -20.60
C THR A 246 -12.78 -49.53 -19.53
N PHE A 247 -13.82 -48.70 -19.65
CA PHE A 247 -14.79 -48.42 -18.60
C PHE A 247 -14.14 -48.04 -17.25
N GLU A 248 -12.91 -47.50 -17.28
CA GLU A 248 -12.15 -47.12 -16.10
C GLU A 248 -12.46 -45.65 -15.75
N LEU A 249 -12.87 -45.41 -14.49
CA LEU A 249 -12.99 -44.09 -13.91
C LEU A 249 -11.90 -43.92 -12.84
N ALA A 250 -10.96 -43.02 -13.08
CA ALA A 250 -10.03 -42.56 -12.06
C ALA A 250 -10.49 -41.20 -11.54
N SER A 251 -10.62 -41.08 -10.22
CA SER A 251 -10.95 -39.82 -9.57
C SER A 251 -10.01 -39.56 -8.39
N SER A 252 -9.77 -38.29 -8.14
CA SER A 252 -9.02 -37.80 -6.98
C SER A 252 -9.71 -36.54 -6.50
N SER A 253 -9.81 -36.36 -5.19
CA SER A 253 -10.29 -35.11 -4.60
C SER A 253 -9.46 -34.76 -3.38
N GLY A 254 -9.33 -33.46 -3.11
CA GLY A 254 -8.48 -32.99 -2.03
C GLY A 254 -8.23 -31.50 -2.11
N PHE A 255 -7.37 -31.03 -1.21
CA PHE A 255 -6.91 -29.66 -1.24
C PHE A 255 -6.02 -29.40 -2.45
N GLY A 256 -6.05 -28.16 -2.93
CA GLY A 256 -5.24 -27.70 -4.04
C GLY A 256 -4.94 -26.21 -3.92
N GLY A 257 -4.10 -25.75 -4.84
CA GLY A 257 -3.71 -24.36 -4.94
C GLY A 257 -3.75 -23.89 -6.38
N GLY A 258 -3.62 -22.58 -6.56
CA GLY A 258 -3.42 -22.01 -7.87
C GLY A 258 -2.80 -20.62 -7.82
N LEU A 259 -2.21 -20.23 -8.94
CA LEU A 259 -1.67 -18.92 -9.19
C LEU A 259 -2.35 -18.33 -10.43
N SER A 260 -2.52 -17.03 -10.43
CA SER A 260 -2.99 -16.30 -11.60
C SER A 260 -2.14 -15.06 -11.85
N ALA A 261 -2.02 -14.66 -13.11
CA ALA A 261 -1.39 -13.40 -13.49
C ALA A 261 -2.14 -12.84 -14.70
N GLY A 262 -2.43 -11.54 -14.70
CA GLY A 262 -3.26 -10.98 -15.75
C GLY A 262 -3.39 -9.47 -15.69
N ALA A 263 -4.40 -8.95 -16.37
CA ALA A 263 -4.80 -7.54 -16.30
C ALA A 263 -6.32 -7.42 -16.25
N HIS A 264 -6.79 -6.45 -15.44
CA HIS A 264 -8.15 -5.95 -15.51
C HIS A 264 -8.18 -4.70 -16.38
N PHE A 265 -9.09 -4.65 -17.33
CA PHE A 265 -9.41 -3.48 -18.14
C PHE A 265 -10.70 -2.84 -17.64
N PHE A 266 -10.77 -1.51 -17.78
CA PHE A 266 -11.89 -0.69 -17.32
C PHE A 266 -12.17 -0.82 -15.81
N ARG A 267 -11.12 -0.96 -14.98
CA ARG A 267 -11.28 -1.29 -13.56
C ARG A 267 -12.13 -0.28 -12.76
N THR A 268 -12.16 0.98 -13.18
CA THR A 268 -12.98 2.04 -12.58
C THR A 268 -14.46 1.98 -12.98
N SER A 269 -14.81 1.15 -13.98
CA SER A 269 -16.19 0.94 -14.42
C SER A 269 -16.95 -0.02 -13.51
N ARG A 270 -18.28 -0.10 -13.71
CA ARG A 270 -19.11 -1.11 -13.06
C ARG A 270 -18.84 -2.50 -13.65
N VAL A 271 -18.65 -2.56 -14.97
CA VAL A 271 -18.33 -3.77 -15.71
C VAL A 271 -16.86 -3.72 -16.14
N ASN A 272 -16.09 -4.74 -15.76
CA ASN A 272 -14.67 -4.82 -16.07
C ASN A 272 -14.41 -6.06 -16.94
N LEU A 273 -13.35 -6.00 -17.74
CA LEU A 273 -12.86 -7.15 -18.51
C LEU A 273 -11.57 -7.67 -17.86
N GLU A 274 -11.46 -8.98 -17.69
CA GLU A 274 -10.27 -9.67 -17.20
C GLU A 274 -9.64 -10.49 -18.32
N LEU A 275 -8.32 -10.38 -18.45
CA LEU A 275 -7.50 -11.35 -19.19
C LEU A 275 -6.46 -11.92 -18.23
N ALA A 276 -6.46 -13.23 -18.01
CA ALA A 276 -5.60 -13.88 -17.02
C ALA A 276 -5.01 -15.19 -17.53
N LEU A 277 -3.74 -15.43 -17.22
CA LEU A 277 -3.12 -16.75 -17.18
C LEU A 277 -3.42 -17.36 -15.81
N SER A 278 -3.96 -18.58 -15.79
CA SER A 278 -4.28 -19.33 -14.57
C SER A 278 -3.52 -20.65 -14.56
N TRP A 279 -2.96 -21.00 -13.41
CA TRP A 279 -2.38 -22.32 -13.13
C TRP A 279 -2.96 -22.86 -11.83
N GLN A 280 -3.43 -24.10 -11.83
CA GLN A 280 -3.98 -24.73 -10.63
C GLN A 280 -3.61 -26.21 -10.56
N PHE A 281 -3.54 -26.75 -9.34
CA PHE A 281 -3.10 -28.12 -9.09
C PHE A 281 -3.74 -28.68 -7.81
N LEU A 282 -3.95 -30.00 -7.76
CA LEU A 282 -4.32 -30.70 -6.52
C LEU A 282 -3.05 -31.21 -5.82
N PHE A 283 -3.07 -31.25 -4.49
CA PHE A 283 -2.00 -31.88 -3.70
C PHE A 283 -2.10 -33.40 -3.68
N THR A 284 -3.26 -33.95 -4.05
CA THR A 284 -3.52 -35.38 -4.15
C THR A 284 -3.13 -35.91 -5.52
N ASP A 285 -2.72 -37.18 -5.55
CA ASP A 285 -2.34 -37.83 -6.79
C ASP A 285 -3.56 -38.45 -7.49
N LEU A 286 -3.50 -38.50 -8.82
CA LEU A 286 -4.39 -39.25 -9.70
C LEU A 286 -3.48 -40.18 -10.53
N LYS A 287 -3.62 -41.50 -10.32
CA LYS A 287 -2.72 -42.51 -10.94
C LYS A 287 -1.21 -42.23 -10.71
N GLY A 288 -0.86 -41.74 -9.53
CA GLY A 288 0.53 -41.48 -9.13
C GLY A 288 1.13 -40.16 -9.65
N GLN A 289 0.31 -39.29 -10.24
CA GLN A 289 0.74 -37.95 -10.67
C GLN A 289 -0.21 -36.88 -10.15
N ARG A 290 0.30 -35.68 -9.88
CA ARG A 290 -0.54 -34.56 -9.44
C ARG A 290 -1.26 -33.92 -10.62
N PRO A 291 -2.61 -33.93 -10.65
CA PRO A 291 -3.38 -33.29 -11.69
C PRO A 291 -3.21 -31.77 -11.59
N SER A 292 -3.03 -31.13 -12.74
CA SER A 292 -2.93 -29.68 -12.82
C SER A 292 -3.53 -29.16 -14.12
N THR A 293 -3.97 -27.91 -14.12
CA THR A 293 -4.44 -27.22 -15.32
C THR A 293 -3.72 -25.89 -15.48
N THR A 294 -3.46 -25.49 -16.72
CA THR A 294 -2.92 -24.16 -17.06
C THR A 294 -3.75 -23.60 -18.19
N GLY A 295 -4.23 -22.36 -18.12
CA GLY A 295 -5.09 -21.82 -19.16
C GLY A 295 -5.07 -20.30 -19.25
N ILE A 296 -5.56 -19.81 -20.37
CA ILE A 296 -5.84 -18.38 -20.56
C ILE A 296 -7.34 -18.20 -20.35
N ARG A 297 -7.70 -17.23 -19.52
CA ARG A 297 -9.07 -16.88 -19.18
C ARG A 297 -9.38 -15.47 -19.64
N ILE A 298 -10.54 -15.33 -20.29
CA ILE A 298 -11.20 -14.06 -20.51
C ILE A 298 -12.42 -14.04 -19.60
N GLY A 299 -12.58 -12.97 -18.81
CA GLY A 299 -13.67 -12.86 -17.84
C GLY A 299 -14.32 -11.48 -17.82
N LEU A 300 -15.56 -11.43 -17.37
CA LEU A 300 -16.29 -10.20 -17.07
C LEU A 300 -16.55 -10.13 -15.58
N LEU A 301 -16.39 -8.95 -14.99
CA LEU A 301 -16.74 -8.66 -13.59
C LEU A 301 -17.85 -7.61 -13.56
N PHE A 302 -18.89 -7.79 -12.73
CA PHE A 302 -20.05 -6.90 -12.64
C PHE A 302 -20.70 -6.89 -11.25
#